data_AF-A0A1I6SG99-F1
#
_entry.id   AF-A0A1I6SG99-F1
#
_cell.length_a   1.000
_cell.length_b   1.000
_cell.length_c   1.000
_cell.angle_alpha   90.00
_cell.angle_beta   90.00
_cell.angle_gamma   90.00
#
_symmetry.space_group_name_H-M   'P 1'
#
loop_
_entity.id
_entity.type
_entity.pdbx_description
1 polymer ?
#
loop_
_entity_poly.entity_id
_entity_poly.type
_entity_poly.pdbx_seq_one_letter_code
_entity_poly.pdbx_strand_id
1 'polypeptide(L)'
;MKKSFFQALIVGLIFVFVYFAFQIIQGIYLTMNNIPDIVEKYKSVDSMQHRVTFGHIGNPFWRTLEVSGMLLLGIGVYYTVKRLRTKK
;
A
#
# COMPACT_ATOMS: atom_id res chain seq x y z
N MET A 1 19.62 -19.41 12.55
CA MET A 1 18.17 -19.21 12.30
C MET A 1 17.70 -17.78 12.61
N LYS A 2 18.01 -17.21 13.79
CA LYS A 2 17.55 -15.86 14.20
C LYS A 2 17.90 -14.75 13.21
N LYS A 3 19.16 -14.67 12.74
CA LYS A 3 19.62 -13.60 11.81
C LYS A 3 18.87 -13.58 10.47
N SER A 4 18.57 -14.75 9.89
CA SER A 4 17.84 -14.82 8.62
C SER A 4 16.36 -14.48 8.74
N PHE A 5 15.78 -14.71 9.92
CA PHE A 5 14.39 -14.33 10.19
C PHE A 5 14.26 -12.79 10.24
N PHE A 6 15.15 -12.12 10.96
CA PHE A 6 15.16 -10.65 10.98
C PHE A 6 15.41 -10.03 9.60
N GLN A 7 16.29 -10.63 8.79
CA GLN A 7 16.49 -10.19 7.41
C GLN A 7 15.23 -10.35 6.55
N ALA A 8 14.51 -11.47 6.69
CA ALA A 8 13.24 -11.67 5.98
C ALA A 8 12.18 -10.64 6.42
N LEU A 9 12.11 -10.34 7.72
CA LEU A 9 11.17 -9.38 8.28
C LEU A 9 11.46 -7.95 7.79
N ILE A 10 12.75 -7.57 7.71
CA ILE A 10 13.17 -6.28 7.12
C ILE A 10 12.74 -6.20 5.66
N VAL A 11 12.93 -7.27 4.86
CA VAL A 11 12.47 -7.29 3.46
C VAL A 11 10.95 -7.16 3.37
N GLY A 12 10.21 -7.85 4.25
CA GLY A 12 8.76 -7.68 4.37
C GLY A 12 8.35 -6.24 4.65
N LEU A 13 9.01 -5.57 5.60
CA LEU A 13 8.73 -4.17 5.92
C LEU A 13 9.04 -3.22 4.76
N ILE A 14 10.11 -3.49 4.00
CA ILE A 14 10.42 -2.71 2.79
C ILE A 14 9.30 -2.83 1.76
N PHE A 15 8.75 -4.03 1.55
CA PHE A 15 7.60 -4.24 0.65
C PHE A 15 6.37 -3.43 1.07
N VAL A 16 6.05 -3.44 2.37
CA VAL A 16 4.95 -2.63 2.92
C VAL A 16 5.22 -1.14 2.70
N PHE A 17 6.45 -0.68 2.93
CA PHE A 17 6.82 0.72 2.73
C PHE A 17 6.68 1.15 1.27
N VAL A 18 7.17 0.34 0.33
CA VAL A 18 7.06 0.60 -1.12
C VAL A 18 5.60 0.62 -1.58
N TYR A 19 4.75 -0.26 -1.03
CA TYR A 19 3.32 -0.26 -1.32
C TYR A 19 2.65 1.07 -0.97
N PHE A 20 2.88 1.57 0.25
CA PHE A 20 2.32 2.85 0.67
C PHE A 20 2.92 4.03 -0.12
N ALA A 21 4.22 4.01 -0.40
CA ALA A 21 4.84 5.04 -1.24
C ALA A 21 4.18 5.11 -2.62
N PHE A 22 3.90 3.95 -3.24
CA PHE A 22 3.21 3.88 -4.52
C PHE A 22 1.78 4.42 -4.45
N GLN A 23 1.01 4.04 -3.41
CA GLN A 23 -0.34 4.57 -3.20
C GLN A 23 -0.36 6.10 -3.06
N ILE A 24 0.60 6.67 -2.32
CA ILE A 24 0.71 8.12 -2.15
C ILE A 24 0.99 8.79 -3.49
N ILE A 25 1.96 8.27 -4.27
CA ILE A 25 2.29 8.82 -5.59
C ILE A 25 1.08 8.76 -6.52
N GLN A 26 0.36 7.63 -6.53
CA GLN A 26 -0.85 7.47 -7.33
C GLN A 26 -1.94 8.47 -6.90
N GLY A 27 -2.14 8.66 -5.60
CA GLY A 27 -3.08 9.66 -5.07
C GLY A 27 -2.74 11.08 -5.49
N ILE A 28 -1.45 11.44 -5.46
CA ILE A 28 -0.95 12.74 -5.94
C ILE A 28 -1.21 12.88 -7.45
N TYR A 29 -0.84 11.88 -8.24
CA TYR A 29 -1.04 11.91 -9.69
C TYR A 29 -2.52 12.11 -10.07
N LEU A 30 -3.41 11.36 -9.42
CA LEU A 30 -4.86 11.50 -9.62
C LEU A 30 -5.35 12.90 -9.20
N THR A 31 -4.84 13.44 -8.10
CA THR A 31 -5.22 14.79 -7.64
C THR A 31 -4.79 15.87 -8.63
N MET A 32 -3.58 15.76 -9.18
CA MET A 32 -3.06 16.73 -10.15
C MET A 32 -3.79 16.69 -11.49
N ASN A 33 -4.27 15.52 -11.92
CA ASN A 33 -4.92 15.34 -13.21
C ASN A 33 -6.45 15.52 -13.17
N ASN A 34 -7.04 15.67 -11.98
CA ASN A 34 -8.45 16.00 -11.82
C ASN A 34 -8.64 17.52 -11.94
N ILE A 35 -9.05 17.99 -13.12
CA ILE A 35 -9.55 19.37 -13.31
C ILE A 35 -10.99 19.38 -12.79
N PRO A 36 -11.29 20.06 -11.67
CA PRO A 36 -12.62 20.02 -11.11
C PRO A 36 -13.52 21.02 -11.84
N ASP A 37 -14.49 20.51 -12.61
CA ASP A 37 -15.53 21.35 -13.20
C ASP A 37 -16.33 22.05 -12.08
N ILE A 38 -16.18 23.37 -12.02
CA ILE A 38 -16.55 24.22 -10.88
C ILE A 38 -18.09 24.25 -10.69
N VAL A 39 -18.85 23.97 -11.76
CA VAL A 39 -20.32 23.98 -11.77
C VAL A 39 -20.91 22.70 -11.14
N GLU A 40 -20.23 21.56 -11.26
CA GLU A 40 -20.66 20.30 -10.63
C GLU A 40 -20.14 20.18 -9.19
N LYS A 41 -19.03 20.88 -8.89
CA LYS A 41 -18.36 20.85 -7.59
C LYS A 41 -19.23 21.33 -6.42
N TYR A 42 -20.18 22.26 -6.65
CA TYR A 42 -21.10 22.73 -5.59
C TYR A 42 -22.17 21.70 -5.21
N LYS A 43 -22.59 20.84 -6.15
CA LYS A 43 -23.39 19.65 -5.80
C LYS A 43 -22.54 18.58 -5.12
N SER A 44 -21.24 18.54 -5.43
CA SER A 44 -20.32 17.59 -4.80
C SER A 44 -19.80 18.03 -3.42
N VAL A 45 -19.88 19.31 -3.01
CA VAL A 45 -19.39 19.73 -1.67
C VAL A 45 -20.19 19.05 -0.55
N ASP A 46 -21.51 18.87 -0.73
CA ASP A 46 -22.38 18.19 0.24
C ASP A 46 -22.09 16.67 0.32
N SER A 47 -21.63 16.07 -0.80
CA SER A 47 -21.21 14.66 -0.84
C SER A 47 -19.72 14.43 -0.54
N MET A 48 -18.88 15.45 -0.66
CA MET A 48 -17.44 15.42 -0.36
C MET A 48 -17.14 15.56 1.14
N GLN A 49 -18.01 16.20 1.92
CA GLN A 49 -17.92 16.14 3.39
C GLN A 49 -18.08 14.71 3.93
N HIS A 50 -18.84 13.85 3.24
CA HIS A 50 -19.01 12.43 3.59
C HIS A 50 -17.99 11.49 2.93
N ARG A 51 -17.18 11.97 1.98
CA ARG A 51 -16.17 11.20 1.27
C ARG A 51 -14.86 11.97 1.22
N VAL A 52 -14.12 11.98 2.33
CA VAL A 52 -12.69 12.30 2.29
C VAL A 52 -12.04 11.27 1.35
N THR A 53 -11.80 11.71 0.11
CA THR A 53 -11.56 10.88 -1.08
C THR A 53 -10.18 10.23 -1.13
N PHE A 54 -9.32 10.48 -0.14
CA PHE A 54 -7.95 9.93 -0.09
C PHE A 54 -7.70 8.95 1.06
N GLY A 55 -8.74 8.64 1.82
CA GLY A 55 -8.70 7.59 2.82
C GLY A 55 -10.09 7.02 2.88
N HIS A 56 -10.37 5.98 2.08
CA HIS A 56 -11.52 5.15 2.37
C HIS A 56 -11.39 4.79 3.86
N ILE A 57 -12.44 5.02 4.66
CA ILE A 57 -12.62 4.33 5.93
C ILE A 57 -12.91 2.87 5.55
N GLY A 58 -11.94 2.23 4.90
CA GLY A 58 -11.97 0.82 4.60
C GLY A 58 -11.99 0.13 5.95
N ASN A 59 -12.89 -0.84 6.08
CA ASN A 59 -12.98 -1.65 7.29
C ASN A 59 -11.55 -2.00 7.75
N PRO A 60 -11.16 -1.68 9.00
CA PRO A 60 -9.80 -1.90 9.49
C PRO A 60 -9.33 -3.35 9.32
N PHE A 61 -10.28 -4.29 9.21
CA PHE A 61 -10.04 -5.66 8.82
C PHE A 61 -9.35 -5.80 7.45
N TRP A 62 -9.88 -5.16 6.40
CA TRP A 62 -9.30 -5.21 5.05
C TRP A 62 -7.90 -4.60 4.99
N ARG A 63 -7.71 -3.48 5.69
CA ARG A 63 -6.38 -2.84 5.77
C ARG A 63 -5.36 -3.73 6.47
N THR A 64 -5.77 -4.43 7.53
CA THR A 64 -4.90 -5.39 8.23
C THR A 64 -4.55 -6.57 7.33
N LEU A 65 -5.51 -7.05 6.53
CA LEU A 65 -5.32 -8.15 5.59
C LEU A 65 -4.36 -7.78 4.45
N GLU A 66 -4.48 -6.57 3.89
CA GLU A 66 -3.54 -6.08 2.87
C GLU A 66 -2.11 -5.97 3.41
N VAL A 67 -1.94 -5.33 4.57
CA VAL A 67 -0.60 -5.14 5.17
C VAL A 67 0.04 -6.48 5.55
N SER A 68 -0.74 -7.39 6.15
CA SER A 68 -0.24 -8.73 6.48
C SER A 68 0.09 -9.55 5.23
N GLY A 69 -0.73 -9.47 4.18
CA GLY A 69 -0.44 -10.09 2.88
C GLY A 69 0.87 -9.57 2.27
N MET A 70 1.06 -8.25 2.24
CA MET A 70 2.29 -7.63 1.70
C MET A 70 3.54 -8.04 2.50
N LEU A 71 3.42 -8.10 3.83
CA LEU A 71 4.51 -8.53 4.72
C LEU A 71 4.90 -9.98 4.44
N LEU A 72 3.91 -10.88 4.33
CA LEU A 72 4.13 -12.29 4.02
C LEU A 72 4.73 -12.48 2.62
N LEU A 73 4.29 -11.69 1.64
CA LEU A 73 4.88 -11.70 0.29
C LEU A 73 6.37 -11.35 0.33
N GLY A 74 6.77 -10.27 1.01
CA GLY A 74 8.17 -9.89 1.11
C GLY A 74 9.03 -10.94 1.83
N ILE A 75 8.48 -11.57 2.88
CA ILE A 75 9.13 -12.71 3.56
C ILE A 75 9.28 -13.90 2.60
N GLY A 76 8.22 -14.24 1.85
CA GLY A 76 8.22 -15.33 0.87
C GLY A 76 9.24 -15.11 -0.25
N VAL A 77 9.35 -13.89 -0.76
CA VAL A 77 10.36 -13.50 -1.76
C VAL A 77 11.76 -13.71 -1.21
N TYR A 78 12.05 -13.23 0.00
CA TYR A 78 13.38 -13.40 0.61
C TYR A 78 13.77 -14.88 0.71
N TYR A 79 12.87 -15.75 1.22
CA TYR A 79 13.16 -17.17 1.35
C TYR A 79 13.28 -17.88 -0.01
N THR A 80 12.50 -17.47 -1.01
CA THR A 80 12.57 -18.00 -2.37
C THR A 80 13.91 -17.68 -3.01
N VAL A 81 14.33 -16.42 -2.96
CA VAL A 81 15.65 -15.98 -3.47
C VAL A 81 16.79 -16.70 -2.73
N LYS A 82 16.69 -16.81 -1.41
CA LYS A 82 17.68 -17.53 -0.61
C LYS A 82 17.79 -19.00 -1.03
N ARG A 83 16.67 -19.69 -1.24
CA ARG A 83 16.61 -21.10 -1.67
C ARG A 83 17.17 -21.28 -3.08
N LEU A 84 16.91 -20.35 -3.99
CA LEU A 84 17.48 -20.36 -5.35
C LEU A 84 19.00 -20.19 -5.31
N ARG A 85 19.50 -19.28 -4.46
CA ARG A 85 20.94 -19.02 -4.32
C ARG A 85 21.73 -20.15 -3.66
N THR A 86 21.07 -21.02 -2.89
CA THR A 86 21.70 -22.20 -2.26
C THR A 86 21.64 -23.45 -3.14
N LYS A 87 20.81 -23.46 -4.19
CA LYS A 87 20.74 -24.54 -5.18
C LYS A 87 21.71 -24.36 -6.36
N LYS A 88 22.35 -23.20 -6.46
CA LYS A 88 23.34 -22.85 -7.48
C LYS A 88 24.73 -22.95 -6.86
#